data_AF-A0A2G5E8J8-F1
#
_entry.id   AF-A0A2G5E8J8-F1
#
_cell.length_a   1.000
_cell.length_b   1.000
_cell.length_c   1.000
_cell.angle_alpha   90.00
_cell.angle_beta   90.00
_cell.angle_gamma   90.00
#
_symmetry.space_group_name_H-M   'P 1'
#
loop_
_entity.id
_entity.type
_entity.pdbx_description
1 polymer ?
#
loop_
_entity_poly.entity_id
_entity_poly.type
_entity_poly.pdbx_seq_one_letter_code
_entity_poly.pdbx_strand_id
1 'polypeptide(L)'
;MVHSILVIYHRNQQLHLQATDKITLNAHRGGQNRSETCKPNRTEPIRTEPKIGWTQVYTTSYSVPLILYNKIESYHSNTSSYVQQFSTVTLLMASIYYCAIFLLFFIHSSKAELVKEQPLVLQYHNGVLLKGDFTVNLIWYGKFTPIQRSIIIDFIQSLNSVKKTSAPSVSTWWKITEKYKAGSSNLVLGKQILDENYSLGKSLKISQIISLAAKTGVKNSINVVLTAKDVFVDGFCMKCGTHGSAIGITKRSKFAYAWVGNSVSQCPGQCAWPFHQPIYGPQTPPLVAPNGDVGVDGMVINLASVLAGTVTNPFNNGYYQGPASAPLEAVSACTGAFGKGAYPGYPGEVLVDKSTGASYNAQGVNGRKYMLPAIWNPTTSACFTLV
;
A
#
# COMPACT_ATOMS: atom_id res chain seq x y z
N MET A 1 20.73 -4.59 2.52
CA MET A 1 20.72 -3.12 2.39
C MET A 1 19.31 -2.55 2.15
N VAL A 2 18.44 -3.19 1.35
CA VAL A 2 17.06 -2.71 1.11
C VAL A 2 16.11 -2.92 2.32
N HIS A 3 16.31 -3.96 3.12
CA HIS A 3 15.45 -4.26 4.28
C HIS A 3 15.68 -3.32 5.48
N SER A 4 16.91 -2.86 5.70
CA SER A 4 17.26 -1.92 6.77
C SER A 4 16.71 -0.51 6.50
N ILE A 5 16.59 -0.14 5.22
CA ILE A 5 16.01 1.14 4.79
C ILE A 5 14.50 1.18 5.06
N LEU A 6 13.78 0.05 4.91
CA LEU A 6 12.33 -0.01 5.15
C LEU A 6 11.96 0.09 6.64
N VAL A 7 12.76 -0.51 7.53
CA VAL A 7 12.54 -0.47 8.98
C VAL A 7 12.88 0.91 9.56
N ILE A 8 13.92 1.58 9.04
CA ILE A 8 14.23 2.97 9.39
C ILE A 8 13.14 3.92 8.88
N TYR A 9 12.55 3.66 7.70
CA TYR A 9 11.45 4.46 7.16
C TYR A 9 10.16 4.35 7.99
N HIS A 10 9.80 3.15 8.45
CA HIS A 10 8.63 2.97 9.33
C HIS A 10 8.81 3.60 10.73
N ARG A 11 10.03 3.60 11.27
CA ARG A 11 10.34 4.24 12.56
C ARG A 11 10.34 5.78 12.44
N ASN A 12 10.79 6.33 11.31
CA ASN A 12 10.76 7.77 11.05
C ASN A 12 9.35 8.31 10.78
N GLN A 13 8.44 7.54 10.17
CA GLN A 13 7.03 7.98 10.03
C GLN A 13 6.28 8.03 11.38
N GLN A 14 6.59 7.13 12.31
CA GLN A 14 6.03 7.15 13.67
C GLN A 14 6.53 8.37 14.49
N LEU A 15 7.82 8.75 14.34
CA LEU A 15 8.38 9.94 14.97
C LEU A 15 7.87 11.24 14.34
N HIS A 16 7.61 11.26 13.03
CA HIS A 16 7.06 12.45 12.37
C HIS A 16 5.61 12.73 12.77
N LEU A 17 4.80 11.69 13.00
CA LEU A 17 3.42 11.82 13.49
C LEU A 17 3.36 12.33 14.94
N GLN A 18 4.29 11.90 15.81
CA GLN A 18 4.39 12.43 17.18
C GLN A 18 4.92 13.87 17.24
N ALA A 19 5.69 14.31 16.24
CA ALA A 19 6.16 15.69 16.14
C ALA A 19 5.08 16.66 15.59
N THR A 20 4.21 16.20 14.68
CA THR A 20 3.10 17.03 14.14
C THR A 20 1.95 17.26 15.13
N ASP A 21 1.74 16.36 16.08
CA ASP A 21 0.74 16.55 17.15
C ASP A 21 1.20 17.54 18.24
N LYS A 22 2.51 17.84 18.33
CA LYS A 22 3.05 18.86 19.25
C LYS A 22 3.20 20.26 18.63
N ILE A 23 3.08 20.40 17.30
CA ILE A 23 3.23 21.70 16.61
C ILE A 23 1.87 22.34 16.27
N THR A 24 0.77 21.59 16.33
CA THR A 24 -0.59 22.09 16.00
C THR A 24 -1.40 22.55 17.23
N LEU A 25 -0.74 22.89 18.34
CA LEU A 25 -1.37 23.45 19.55
C LEU A 25 -0.90 24.88 19.91
N ASN A 26 -0.08 25.53 19.09
CA ASN A 26 0.44 26.88 19.36
C ASN A 26 0.38 27.83 18.13
N ALA A 27 -0.74 27.86 17.41
CA ALA A 27 -0.95 28.85 16.35
C ALA A 27 -2.41 29.34 16.25
N HIS A 28 -2.97 29.80 17.37
CA HIS A 28 -4.17 30.64 17.36
C HIS A 28 -4.01 31.80 18.34
N ARG A 29 -3.41 32.90 17.86
CA ARG A 29 -3.69 34.27 18.34
C ARG A 29 -3.11 35.30 17.36
N GLY A 30 -4.00 36.12 16.80
CA GLY A 30 -3.69 37.48 16.36
C GLY A 30 -3.80 37.75 14.86
N GLY A 31 -4.71 38.66 14.47
CA GLY A 31 -4.54 39.49 13.28
C GLY A 31 -5.74 39.61 12.34
N GLN A 32 -6.63 40.55 12.62
CA GLN A 32 -7.76 41.00 11.79
C GLN A 32 -7.35 42.09 10.77
N ASN A 33 -8.10 42.15 9.65
CA ASN A 33 -8.32 43.28 8.71
C ASN A 33 -7.12 43.67 7.79
N ARG A 34 -7.26 43.97 6.49
CA ARG A 34 -8.24 44.77 5.74
C ARG A 34 -8.19 44.40 4.23
N SER A 35 -9.33 44.64 3.57
CA SER A 35 -9.59 44.60 2.12
C SER A 35 -9.01 45.82 1.38
N GLU A 36 -8.64 45.66 0.10
CA GLU A 36 -8.88 46.64 -0.98
C GLU A 36 -8.58 46.06 -2.38
N THR A 37 -9.22 46.63 -3.40
CA THR A 37 -9.52 46.08 -4.74
C THR A 37 -8.89 46.91 -5.89
N CYS A 38 -8.86 46.30 -7.10
CA CYS A 38 -8.86 46.88 -8.48
C CYS A 38 -7.56 47.31 -9.23
N LYS A 39 -7.08 46.43 -10.15
CA LYS A 39 -7.06 46.48 -11.67
C LYS A 39 -6.49 47.70 -12.49
N PRO A 40 -6.21 47.59 -13.84
CA PRO A 40 -4.86 47.67 -14.46
C PRO A 40 -4.67 48.66 -15.66
N ASN A 41 -3.45 48.76 -16.24
CA ASN A 41 -3.06 49.12 -17.65
C ASN A 41 -1.55 49.52 -17.69
N ARG A 42 -0.76 49.56 -18.78
CA ARG A 42 -0.66 48.98 -20.15
C ARG A 42 0.71 49.48 -20.73
N THR A 43 1.18 48.85 -21.82
CA THR A 43 2.08 49.31 -22.93
C THR A 43 3.64 49.31 -22.82
N GLU A 44 4.27 48.57 -23.76
CA GLU A 44 5.64 48.62 -24.31
C GLU A 44 5.87 49.87 -25.23
N PRO A 45 6.94 50.06 -26.11
CA PRO A 45 8.03 49.15 -26.58
C PRO A 45 9.43 49.77 -27.00
N ILE A 46 10.30 48.90 -27.57
CA ILE A 46 11.32 49.09 -28.67
C ILE A 46 12.85 49.31 -28.35
N ARG A 47 13.63 48.22 -28.58
CA ARG A 47 14.80 47.99 -29.52
C ARG A 47 16.04 48.92 -29.55
N THR A 48 17.27 48.36 -29.47
CA THR A 48 18.28 48.11 -30.56
C THR A 48 19.72 47.86 -30.05
N GLU A 49 20.40 46.84 -30.60
CA GLU A 49 21.86 46.58 -30.54
C GLU A 49 22.68 47.54 -31.44
N PRO A 50 24.03 47.55 -31.31
CA PRO A 50 24.85 47.38 -32.52
C PRO A 50 26.11 46.49 -32.39
N LYS A 51 26.59 46.07 -33.57
CA LYS A 51 27.71 45.16 -33.89
C LYS A 51 29.02 45.89 -34.27
N ILE A 52 30.15 45.26 -33.92
CA ILE A 52 31.41 44.92 -34.68
C ILE A 52 32.10 45.98 -35.57
N GLY A 53 33.44 46.11 -35.43
CA GLY A 53 34.34 46.55 -36.52
C GLY A 53 35.82 46.75 -36.10
N TRP A 54 36.76 46.16 -36.84
CA TRP A 54 38.21 46.01 -36.57
C TRP A 54 39.10 47.12 -37.16
N THR A 55 40.33 47.30 -36.63
CA THR A 55 41.55 47.61 -37.44
C THR A 55 42.87 47.34 -36.69
N GLN A 56 43.85 46.73 -37.37
CA GLN A 56 45.26 46.51 -36.95
C GLN A 56 46.15 47.71 -37.30
N VAL A 57 47.22 47.97 -36.52
CA VAL A 57 48.48 48.60 -36.97
C VAL A 57 49.69 48.05 -36.17
N TYR A 58 50.81 47.78 -36.84
CA TYR A 58 52.07 47.27 -36.29
C TYR A 58 53.11 48.37 -35.93
N THR A 59 53.88 48.09 -34.87
CA THR A 59 55.29 48.42 -34.50
C THR A 59 55.87 49.85 -34.65
N THR A 60 56.49 50.38 -33.58
CA THR A 60 57.97 50.53 -33.42
C THR A 60 58.37 50.92 -31.98
N SER A 61 59.62 50.60 -31.64
CA SER A 61 60.32 50.60 -30.34
C SER A 61 60.77 51.96 -29.78
N TYR A 62 60.75 52.11 -28.45
CA TYR A 62 61.69 52.96 -27.67
C TYR A 62 61.94 52.37 -26.27
N SER A 63 63.15 52.54 -25.75
CA SER A 63 63.67 51.95 -24.49
C SER A 63 63.96 53.03 -23.43
N VAL A 64 64.25 52.55 -22.20
CA VAL A 64 64.94 53.20 -21.05
C VAL A 64 64.01 53.94 -20.05
N PRO A 65 64.25 54.06 -18.70
CA PRO A 65 65.41 53.70 -17.86
C PRO A 65 65.17 52.89 -16.54
N LEU A 66 66.31 52.44 -16.00
CA LEU A 66 66.60 51.50 -14.91
C LEU A 66 66.46 52.03 -13.46
N ILE A 67 65.47 52.88 -13.14
CA ILE A 67 65.30 53.43 -11.76
C ILE A 67 64.09 52.81 -11.01
N LEU A 68 63.32 51.94 -11.67
CA LEU A 68 62.19 51.22 -11.05
C LEU A 68 62.54 49.90 -10.34
N TYR A 69 63.80 49.45 -10.39
CA TYR A 69 64.14 48.08 -9.96
C TYR A 69 64.19 47.89 -8.43
N ASN A 70 64.58 48.92 -7.65
CA ASN A 70 64.84 48.73 -6.21
C ASN A 70 63.61 48.90 -5.29
N LYS A 71 62.41 49.12 -5.83
CA LYS A 71 61.17 49.19 -5.03
C LYS A 71 60.31 47.91 -5.12
N ILE A 72 60.67 46.97 -6.00
CA ILE A 72 59.90 45.73 -6.25
C ILE A 72 60.38 44.57 -5.36
N GLU A 73 61.65 44.53 -4.94
CA GLU A 73 62.17 43.40 -4.13
C GLU A 73 61.62 43.35 -2.69
N SER A 74 61.20 44.48 -2.11
CA SER A 74 60.58 44.48 -0.77
C SER A 74 59.12 44.01 -0.75
N TYR A 75 58.44 43.97 -1.90
CA TYR A 75 57.04 43.52 -1.99
C TYR A 75 56.95 42.00 -2.27
N HIS A 76 57.96 41.42 -2.92
CA HIS A 76 57.96 40.00 -3.29
C HIS A 76 58.28 39.03 -2.15
N SER A 77 59.07 39.44 -1.14
CA SER A 77 59.44 38.55 -0.03
C SER A 77 58.26 38.30 0.94
N ASN A 78 57.43 39.31 1.20
CA ASN A 78 56.24 39.17 2.03
C ASN A 78 55.08 38.44 1.34
N THR A 79 55.01 38.38 0.01
CA THR A 79 53.96 37.59 -0.67
C THR A 79 54.24 36.09 -0.68
N SER A 80 55.51 35.67 -0.57
CA SER A 80 55.89 34.25 -0.67
C SER A 80 55.55 33.43 0.58
N SER A 81 55.66 34.03 1.78
CA SER A 81 55.34 33.36 3.05
C SER A 81 53.83 33.11 3.21
N TYR A 82 53.00 34.09 2.82
CA TYR A 82 51.54 33.95 2.87
C TYR A 82 51.04 32.91 1.87
N VAL A 83 51.56 32.86 0.65
CA VAL A 83 51.14 31.88 -0.37
C VAL A 83 51.49 30.44 0.06
N GLN A 84 52.66 30.21 0.68
CA GLN A 84 53.00 28.89 1.26
C GLN A 84 52.12 28.52 2.46
N GLN A 85 51.76 29.50 3.30
CA GLN A 85 50.90 29.26 4.46
C GLN A 85 49.45 28.95 4.06
N PHE A 86 48.92 29.62 3.02
CA PHE A 86 47.58 29.29 2.48
C PHE A 86 47.55 27.89 1.84
N SER A 87 48.60 27.51 1.10
CA SER A 87 48.67 26.20 0.43
C SER A 87 48.70 25.04 1.43
N THR A 88 49.44 25.17 2.53
CA THR A 88 49.55 24.11 3.55
C THR A 88 48.25 23.93 4.34
N VAL A 89 47.56 25.03 4.67
CA VAL A 89 46.24 24.98 5.32
C VAL A 89 45.20 24.33 4.43
N THR A 90 45.17 24.64 3.12
CA THR A 90 44.22 24.00 2.20
C THR A 90 44.43 22.49 2.05
N LEU A 91 45.69 22.03 2.05
CA LEU A 91 46.02 20.60 1.97
C LEU A 91 45.62 19.84 3.24
N LEU A 92 45.80 20.46 4.41
CA LEU A 92 45.38 19.88 5.71
C LEU A 92 43.85 19.78 5.81
N MET A 93 43.12 20.79 5.35
CA MET A 93 41.65 20.75 5.37
C MET A 93 41.11 19.68 4.41
N ALA A 94 41.74 19.51 3.24
CA ALA A 94 41.40 18.42 2.32
C ALA A 94 41.68 17.04 2.94
N SER A 95 42.83 16.84 3.60
CA SER A 95 43.15 15.54 4.21
C SER A 95 42.21 15.19 5.35
N ILE A 96 41.81 16.16 6.18
CA ILE A 96 40.82 15.96 7.24
C ILE A 96 39.46 15.61 6.65
N TYR A 97 39.05 16.27 5.55
CA TYR A 97 37.80 15.96 4.86
C TYR A 97 37.78 14.53 4.28
N TYR A 98 38.87 14.10 3.63
CA TYR A 98 38.98 12.73 3.11
C TYR A 98 39.05 11.69 4.22
N CYS A 99 39.76 11.95 5.33
CA CYS A 99 39.75 11.08 6.50
C CYS A 99 38.36 10.98 7.13
N ALA A 100 37.61 12.09 7.24
CA ALA A 100 36.25 12.08 7.76
C ALA A 100 35.31 11.26 6.86
N ILE A 101 35.42 11.39 5.53
CA ILE A 101 34.66 10.56 4.58
C ILE A 101 35.04 9.09 4.74
N PHE A 102 36.33 8.76 4.85
CA PHE A 102 36.81 7.39 4.99
C PHE A 102 36.33 6.75 6.30
N LEU A 103 36.30 7.50 7.41
CA LEU A 103 35.73 7.07 8.69
C LEU A 103 34.21 6.87 8.60
N LEU A 104 33.49 7.70 7.84
CA LEU A 104 32.04 7.52 7.60
C LEU A 104 31.73 6.24 6.79
N PHE A 105 32.63 5.81 5.90
CA PHE A 105 32.52 4.53 5.19
C PHE A 105 32.71 3.31 6.11
N PHE A 106 33.59 3.39 7.12
CA PHE A 106 33.79 2.28 8.08
C PHE A 106 32.69 2.17 9.14
N ILE A 107 32.00 3.27 9.48
CA ILE A 107 30.87 3.24 10.44
C ILE A 107 29.61 2.60 9.81
N HIS A 108 29.56 2.41 8.49
CA HIS A 108 28.42 1.80 7.79
C HIS A 108 28.54 0.28 7.53
N SER A 109 29.50 -0.41 8.13
CA SER A 109 29.47 -1.89 8.18
C SER A 109 28.49 -2.38 9.25
N SER A 110 27.20 -2.06 9.09
CA SER A 110 26.14 -2.77 9.77
C SER A 110 26.14 -4.20 9.24
N LYS A 111 26.61 -5.15 10.03
CA LYS A 111 26.37 -6.58 9.78
C LYS A 111 24.89 -6.74 9.49
N ALA A 112 24.57 -7.30 8.33
CA ALA A 112 23.21 -7.73 8.02
C ALA A 112 22.92 -8.94 8.92
N GLU A 113 22.55 -8.66 10.17
CA GLU A 113 21.98 -9.65 11.05
C GLU A 113 20.64 -10.05 10.46
N LEU A 114 20.51 -11.33 10.10
CA LEU A 114 19.25 -11.91 9.69
C LEU A 114 18.29 -11.70 10.85
N VAL A 115 17.38 -10.72 10.74
CA VAL A 115 16.34 -10.52 11.76
C VAL A 115 15.66 -11.87 11.91
N LYS A 116 15.81 -12.48 13.09
CA LYS A 116 15.15 -13.75 13.40
C LYS A 116 13.66 -13.48 13.34
N GLU A 117 13.03 -13.85 12.23
CA GLU A 117 11.61 -13.63 12.00
C GLU A 117 10.87 -14.31 13.15
N GLN A 118 10.00 -13.58 13.84
CA GLN A 118 9.19 -14.21 14.88
C GLN A 118 8.40 -15.34 14.22
N PRO A 119 8.39 -16.56 14.78
CA PRO A 119 7.60 -17.65 14.22
C PRO A 119 6.15 -17.17 14.03
N LEU A 120 5.65 -17.26 12.80
CA LEU A 120 4.28 -16.89 12.50
C LEU A 120 3.33 -17.93 13.10
N VAL A 121 2.71 -17.58 14.23
CA VAL A 121 1.77 -18.39 14.97
C VAL A 121 0.56 -17.53 15.32
N LEU A 122 -0.57 -17.81 14.65
CA LEU A 122 -1.83 -17.16 15.00
C LEU A 122 -2.37 -17.78 16.29
N GLN A 123 -2.24 -17.04 17.40
CA GLN A 123 -2.76 -17.48 18.69
C GLN A 123 -4.28 -17.39 18.70
N TYR A 124 -4.92 -18.34 19.37
CA TYR A 124 -6.36 -18.29 19.63
C TYR A 124 -6.63 -17.63 20.98
N HIS A 125 -7.36 -16.52 20.96
CA HIS A 125 -7.62 -15.68 22.13
C HIS A 125 -8.96 -15.98 22.82
N ASN A 126 -9.43 -17.23 22.69
CA ASN A 126 -10.64 -17.78 23.35
C ASN A 126 -11.96 -17.06 23.05
N GLY A 127 -12.00 -16.23 22.01
CA GLY A 127 -13.20 -15.55 21.54
C GLY A 127 -14.07 -16.40 20.62
N VAL A 128 -15.28 -15.91 20.37
CA VAL A 128 -16.25 -16.58 19.50
C VAL A 128 -15.73 -16.61 18.06
N LEU A 129 -15.87 -17.78 17.42
CA LEU A 129 -15.66 -17.99 15.99
C LEU A 129 -17.02 -18.17 15.31
N LEU A 130 -17.13 -17.84 14.03
CA LEU A 130 -18.38 -18.06 13.29
C LEU A 130 -18.39 -19.48 12.72
N LYS A 131 -18.87 -20.43 13.53
CA LYS A 131 -19.02 -21.85 13.18
C LYS A 131 -20.50 -22.23 13.01
N GLY A 132 -20.80 -23.07 12.02
CA GLY A 132 -22.15 -23.41 11.57
C GLY A 132 -22.55 -22.62 10.33
N ASP A 133 -23.86 -22.46 10.13
CA ASP A 133 -24.43 -21.79 8.95
C ASP A 133 -24.62 -20.29 9.19
N PHE A 134 -23.97 -19.48 8.36
CA PHE A 134 -24.08 -18.02 8.37
C PHE A 134 -24.52 -17.49 7.01
N THR A 135 -25.45 -16.54 7.03
CA THR A 135 -25.94 -15.87 5.83
C THR A 135 -25.03 -14.71 5.46
N VAL A 136 -24.54 -14.65 4.23
CA VAL A 136 -23.77 -13.53 3.68
C VAL A 136 -24.71 -12.61 2.91
N ASN A 137 -25.06 -11.47 3.50
CA ASN A 137 -25.85 -10.45 2.82
C ASN A 137 -24.93 -9.46 2.10
N LEU A 138 -25.28 -9.08 0.88
CA LEU A 138 -24.49 -8.16 0.05
C LEU A 138 -25.15 -6.80 -0.05
N ILE A 139 -24.40 -5.75 0.21
CA ILE A 139 -24.79 -4.36 0.00
C ILE A 139 -23.91 -3.81 -1.12
N TRP A 140 -24.47 -3.69 -2.31
CA TRP A 140 -23.82 -3.16 -3.50
C TRP A 140 -23.95 -1.64 -3.50
N TYR A 141 -22.90 -0.93 -3.12
CA TYR A 141 -22.89 0.52 -3.02
C TYR A 141 -22.23 1.16 -4.24
N GLY A 142 -23.04 1.80 -5.08
CA GLY A 142 -22.66 2.31 -6.40
C GLY A 142 -22.98 1.33 -7.54
N LYS A 143 -22.49 1.66 -8.75
CA LYS A 143 -22.86 0.94 -9.98
C LYS A 143 -21.95 -0.25 -10.24
N PHE A 144 -22.51 -1.45 -10.16
CA PHE A 144 -21.89 -2.71 -10.59
C PHE A 144 -22.65 -3.28 -11.78
N THR A 145 -21.94 -3.75 -12.81
CA THR A 145 -22.62 -4.44 -13.93
C THR A 145 -23.16 -5.80 -13.48
N PRO A 146 -24.16 -6.37 -14.18
CA PRO A 146 -24.63 -7.73 -13.90
C PRO A 146 -23.50 -8.77 -13.90
N ILE A 147 -22.53 -8.63 -14.81
CA ILE A 147 -21.36 -9.53 -14.91
C ILE A 147 -20.50 -9.40 -13.64
N GLN A 148 -20.18 -8.18 -13.22
CA GLN A 148 -19.39 -7.93 -12.01
C GLN A 148 -20.06 -8.52 -10.76
N ARG A 149 -21.39 -8.34 -10.63
CA ARG A 149 -22.15 -8.96 -9.54
C ARG A 149 -22.09 -10.48 -9.60
N SER A 150 -22.25 -11.07 -10.77
CA SER A 150 -22.25 -12.54 -10.94
C SER A 150 -20.93 -13.18 -10.50
N ILE A 151 -19.78 -12.54 -10.77
CA ILE A 151 -18.46 -13.06 -10.37
C ILE A 151 -18.37 -13.21 -8.84
N ILE A 152 -18.76 -12.18 -8.10
CA ILE A 152 -18.70 -12.20 -6.63
C ILE A 152 -19.77 -13.15 -6.04
N ILE A 153 -20.97 -13.19 -6.63
CA ILE A 153 -22.03 -14.11 -6.22
C ILE A 153 -21.60 -15.57 -6.40
N ASP A 154 -21.06 -15.91 -7.57
CA ASP A 154 -20.55 -17.24 -7.89
C ASP A 154 -19.39 -17.61 -6.95
N PHE A 155 -18.50 -16.66 -6.62
CA PHE A 155 -17.42 -16.89 -5.65
C PHE A 155 -17.98 -17.32 -4.28
N ILE A 156 -18.94 -16.57 -3.73
CA ILE A 156 -19.57 -16.90 -2.42
C ILE A 156 -20.25 -18.27 -2.47
N GLN A 157 -20.98 -18.56 -3.55
CA GLN A 157 -21.62 -19.87 -3.75
C GLN A 157 -20.59 -21.01 -3.91
N SER A 158 -19.36 -20.70 -4.33
CA SER A 158 -18.29 -21.67 -4.48
C SER A 158 -17.65 -22.10 -3.15
N LEU A 159 -17.73 -21.29 -2.09
CA LEU A 159 -17.10 -21.56 -0.78
C LEU A 159 -17.57 -22.88 -0.17
N ASN A 160 -18.87 -23.20 -0.31
CA ASN A 160 -19.49 -24.40 0.26
C ASN A 160 -20.00 -25.37 -0.82
N SER A 161 -19.53 -25.22 -2.06
CA SER A 161 -19.95 -26.07 -3.15
C SER A 161 -19.47 -27.50 -2.94
N VAL A 162 -20.44 -28.42 -2.90
CA VAL A 162 -20.22 -29.88 -2.91
C VAL A 162 -20.16 -30.46 -4.34
N LYS A 163 -20.44 -29.65 -5.37
CA LYS A 163 -20.36 -30.10 -6.76
C LYS A 163 -18.92 -30.46 -7.09
N LYS A 164 -18.72 -31.61 -7.75
CA LYS A 164 -17.42 -32.02 -8.28
C LYS A 164 -16.98 -31.01 -9.34
N THR A 165 -16.12 -30.09 -8.94
CA THR A 165 -15.34 -29.24 -9.83
C THR A 165 -13.95 -29.86 -9.96
N SER A 166 -13.25 -29.62 -11.07
CA SER A 166 -11.86 -30.03 -11.18
C SER A 166 -11.03 -29.33 -10.11
N ALA A 167 -10.21 -30.09 -9.39
CA ALA A 167 -9.27 -29.53 -8.43
C ALA A 167 -8.19 -28.72 -9.15
N PRO A 168 -7.60 -27.69 -8.52
CA PRO A 168 -7.96 -27.14 -7.20
C PRO A 168 -9.27 -26.32 -7.22
N SER A 169 -9.99 -26.27 -6.10
CA SER A 169 -11.32 -25.62 -6.00
C SER A 169 -11.41 -24.60 -4.87
N VAL A 170 -12.34 -23.64 -5.00
CA VAL A 170 -12.63 -22.63 -3.97
C VAL A 170 -13.07 -23.29 -2.65
N SER A 171 -13.88 -24.36 -2.71
CA SER A 171 -14.33 -25.06 -1.50
C SER A 171 -13.20 -25.82 -0.80
N THR A 172 -12.22 -26.35 -1.54
CA THR A 172 -11.00 -26.93 -0.94
C THR A 172 -10.21 -25.89 -0.14
N TRP A 173 -10.08 -24.67 -0.67
CA TRP A 173 -9.44 -23.57 0.04
C TRP A 173 -10.23 -23.14 1.28
N TRP A 174 -11.55 -22.99 1.14
CA TRP A 174 -12.42 -22.59 2.25
C TRP A 174 -12.40 -23.59 3.42
N LYS A 175 -12.26 -24.89 3.13
CA LYS A 175 -12.15 -25.95 4.16
C LYS A 175 -10.97 -25.77 5.12
N ILE A 176 -9.95 -24.96 4.79
CA ILE A 176 -8.88 -24.66 5.75
C ILE A 176 -9.43 -23.90 6.97
N THR A 177 -10.52 -23.14 6.83
CA THR A 177 -11.20 -22.46 7.95
C THR A 177 -11.73 -23.44 9.01
N GLU A 178 -12.00 -24.70 8.64
CA GLU A 178 -12.45 -25.76 9.56
C GLU A 178 -11.36 -26.19 10.55
N LYS A 179 -10.09 -25.90 10.23
CA LYS A 179 -8.95 -26.22 11.10
C LYS A 179 -8.76 -25.20 12.23
N TYR A 180 -9.36 -24.01 12.13
CA TYR A 180 -9.35 -22.97 13.17
C TYR A 180 -10.40 -23.30 14.23
N LYS A 181 -10.04 -24.17 15.18
CA LYS A 181 -10.97 -24.94 16.03
C LYS A 181 -11.94 -25.79 15.20
N ALA A 182 -12.23 -27.00 15.68
CA ALA A 182 -13.11 -27.93 14.99
C ALA A 182 -14.48 -27.31 14.68
N GLY A 183 -15.01 -27.63 13.50
CA GLY A 183 -16.33 -27.19 13.02
C GLY A 183 -16.26 -26.41 11.71
N SER A 184 -17.29 -26.55 10.88
CA SER A 184 -17.40 -25.86 9.59
C SER A 184 -17.89 -24.42 9.73
N SER A 185 -17.52 -23.57 8.77
CA SER A 185 -18.04 -22.21 8.62
C SER A 185 -18.78 -22.12 7.29
N ASN A 186 -20.04 -22.56 7.26
CA ASN A 186 -20.83 -22.61 6.04
C ASN A 186 -21.42 -21.23 5.76
N LEU A 187 -21.01 -20.62 4.65
CA LEU A 187 -21.49 -19.33 4.18
C LEU A 187 -22.51 -19.50 3.05
N VAL A 188 -23.72 -19.02 3.28
CA VAL A 188 -24.84 -19.09 2.33
C VAL A 188 -25.19 -17.69 1.84
N LEU A 189 -25.35 -17.52 0.53
CA LEU A 189 -25.75 -16.23 -0.03
C LEU A 189 -27.15 -15.84 0.48
N GLY A 190 -27.25 -14.63 1.01
CA GLY A 190 -28.48 -14.05 1.54
C GLY A 190 -29.06 -12.92 0.69
N LYS A 191 -29.61 -11.94 1.40
CA LYS A 191 -30.23 -10.75 0.80
C LYS A 191 -29.19 -9.92 0.05
N GLN A 192 -29.58 -9.37 -1.08
CA GLN A 192 -28.80 -8.40 -1.82
C GLN A 192 -29.52 -7.05 -1.82
N ILE A 193 -28.80 -5.98 -1.48
CA ILE A 193 -29.30 -4.60 -1.48
C ILE A 193 -28.51 -3.84 -2.53
N LEU A 194 -29.21 -3.22 -3.48
CA LEU A 194 -28.63 -2.36 -4.49
C LEU A 194 -28.80 -0.90 -4.07
N ASP A 195 -27.69 -0.19 -3.90
CA ASP A 195 -27.64 1.24 -3.58
C ASP A 195 -26.89 1.97 -4.70
N GLU A 196 -27.49 1.95 -5.90
CA GLU A 196 -26.90 2.50 -7.13
C GLU A 196 -26.95 4.05 -7.17
N ASN A 197 -27.74 4.64 -6.28
CA ASN A 197 -27.92 6.09 -6.14
C ASN A 197 -26.93 6.74 -5.16
N TYR A 198 -26.01 5.96 -4.58
CA TYR A 198 -25.01 6.45 -3.62
C TYR A 198 -25.67 7.18 -2.43
N SER A 199 -26.51 6.49 -1.65
CA SER A 199 -27.35 7.11 -0.61
C SER A 199 -26.62 7.99 0.43
N LEU A 200 -25.30 7.82 0.59
CA LEU A 200 -24.43 8.55 1.51
C LEU A 200 -23.33 9.36 0.79
N GLY A 201 -23.45 9.54 -0.53
CA GLY A 201 -22.45 10.17 -1.39
C GLY A 201 -21.33 9.22 -1.85
N LYS A 202 -20.40 9.72 -2.66
CA LYS A 202 -19.28 8.93 -3.21
C LYS A 202 -18.03 8.92 -2.34
N SER A 203 -18.02 9.65 -1.22
CA SER A 203 -16.92 9.67 -0.26
C SER A 203 -17.44 9.19 1.07
N LEU A 204 -16.97 8.03 1.51
CA LEU A 204 -17.45 7.36 2.71
C LEU A 204 -16.39 7.27 3.80
N LYS A 205 -16.82 7.54 5.02
CA LYS A 205 -16.10 7.19 6.25
C LYS A 205 -16.38 5.75 6.64
N ILE A 206 -15.49 5.14 7.44
CA ILE A 206 -15.70 3.79 7.99
C ILE A 206 -16.99 3.70 8.82
N SER A 207 -17.37 4.76 9.54
CA SER A 207 -18.65 4.80 10.27
C SER A 207 -19.86 4.65 9.35
N GLN A 208 -19.82 5.22 8.14
CA GLN A 208 -20.88 5.08 7.15
C GLN A 208 -20.93 3.67 6.55
N ILE A 209 -19.78 3.01 6.37
CA ILE A 209 -19.72 1.58 6.00
C ILE A 209 -20.46 0.72 7.03
N ILE A 210 -20.23 0.98 8.33
CA ILE A 210 -20.93 0.27 9.41
C ILE A 210 -22.44 0.55 9.35
N SER A 211 -22.86 1.80 9.10
CA SER A 211 -24.27 2.14 8.93
C SER A 211 -24.93 1.44 7.74
N LEU A 212 -24.21 1.29 6.62
CA LEU A 212 -24.68 0.52 5.47
C LEU A 212 -24.84 -0.97 5.82
N ALA A 213 -23.86 -1.55 6.52
CA ALA A 213 -23.90 -2.94 6.95
C ALA A 213 -25.02 -3.24 7.95
N ALA A 214 -25.46 -2.25 8.74
CA ALA A 214 -26.54 -2.40 9.72
C ALA A 214 -27.95 -2.54 9.10
N LYS A 215 -28.12 -2.26 7.79
CA LYS A 215 -29.43 -2.22 7.11
C LYS A 215 -30.15 -3.58 7.01
N THR A 216 -29.46 -4.71 7.18
CA THR A 216 -30.03 -6.04 6.93
C THR A 216 -30.59 -6.71 8.19
N GLY A 217 -30.11 -6.37 9.39
CA GLY A 217 -30.72 -6.72 10.69
C GLY A 217 -30.90 -8.22 11.01
N VAL A 218 -30.28 -9.14 10.26
CA VAL A 218 -30.52 -10.60 10.39
C VAL A 218 -29.57 -11.23 11.41
N LYS A 219 -30.08 -12.12 12.28
CA LYS A 219 -29.26 -12.99 13.13
C LYS A 219 -28.40 -13.94 12.28
N ASN A 220 -27.27 -14.40 12.82
CA ASN A 220 -26.35 -15.34 12.15
C ASN A 220 -26.01 -14.91 10.72
N SER A 221 -25.71 -13.61 10.55
CA SER A 221 -25.37 -13.06 9.25
C SER A 221 -24.07 -12.25 9.28
N ILE A 222 -23.41 -12.23 8.13
CA ILE A 222 -22.29 -11.37 7.81
C ILE A 222 -22.79 -10.39 6.75
N ASN A 223 -22.72 -9.11 7.05
CA ASN A 223 -23.17 -8.06 6.13
C ASN A 223 -21.96 -7.48 5.41
N VAL A 224 -21.87 -7.76 4.11
CA VAL A 224 -20.74 -7.37 3.28
C VAL A 224 -21.11 -6.15 2.46
N VAL A 225 -20.41 -5.05 2.68
CA VAL A 225 -20.51 -3.83 1.86
C VAL A 225 -19.50 -3.90 0.74
N LEU A 226 -19.94 -3.78 -0.50
CA LEU A 226 -19.11 -3.79 -1.70
C LEU A 226 -19.22 -2.41 -2.35
N THR A 227 -18.11 -1.65 -2.39
CA THR A 227 -18.12 -0.29 -2.96
C THR A 227 -17.59 -0.28 -4.40
N ALA A 228 -18.33 0.38 -5.30
CA ALA A 228 -17.98 0.49 -6.70
C ALA A 228 -16.68 1.29 -6.94
N LYS A 229 -16.13 1.22 -8.15
CA LYS A 229 -14.83 1.79 -8.52
C LYS A 229 -14.73 3.32 -8.37
N ASP A 230 -15.87 4.01 -8.35
CA ASP A 230 -15.98 5.46 -8.25
C ASP A 230 -16.36 5.94 -6.84
N VAL A 231 -16.25 5.06 -5.84
CA VAL A 231 -16.48 5.37 -4.42
C VAL A 231 -15.14 5.46 -3.70
N PHE A 232 -14.90 6.59 -3.07
CA PHE A 232 -13.75 6.86 -2.20
C PHE A 232 -14.10 6.45 -0.78
N VAL A 233 -13.25 5.66 -0.13
CA VAL A 233 -13.40 5.29 1.27
C VAL A 233 -12.12 5.63 2.03
N ASP A 234 -12.26 6.25 3.20
CA ASP A 234 -11.12 6.64 4.02
C ASP A 234 -10.20 5.44 4.31
N GLY A 235 -8.93 5.57 3.91
CA GLY A 235 -7.90 4.55 4.09
C GLY A 235 -8.02 3.33 3.16
N PHE A 236 -8.82 3.38 2.09
CA PHE A 236 -9.03 2.24 1.19
C PHE A 236 -7.73 1.64 0.65
N CYS A 237 -6.81 2.46 0.14
CA CYS A 237 -5.57 1.99 -0.46
C CYS A 237 -4.51 1.51 0.54
N MET A 238 -4.81 1.51 1.85
CA MET A 238 -3.95 0.93 2.87
C MET A 238 -4.38 -0.49 3.28
N LYS A 239 -5.64 -0.87 3.05
CA LYS A 239 -6.21 -2.14 3.54
C LYS A 239 -7.06 -2.92 2.54
N CYS A 240 -7.53 -2.30 1.45
CA CYS A 240 -8.34 -2.90 0.36
C CYS A 240 -9.71 -3.47 0.76
N GLY A 241 -9.90 -3.72 2.05
CA GLY A 241 -11.11 -4.16 2.71
C GLY A 241 -10.88 -4.24 4.22
N THR A 242 -11.92 -4.57 4.96
CA THR A 242 -11.83 -4.82 6.40
C THR A 242 -13.01 -5.67 6.85
N HIS A 243 -12.89 -6.30 8.00
CA HIS A 243 -14.05 -6.84 8.71
C HIS A 243 -14.08 -6.32 10.14
N GLY A 244 -15.21 -6.49 10.80
CA GLY A 244 -15.34 -6.15 12.20
C GLY A 244 -16.73 -6.47 12.73
N SER A 245 -17.03 -5.92 13.89
CA SER A 245 -18.34 -6.07 14.51
C SER A 245 -18.93 -4.74 14.94
N ALA A 246 -20.26 -4.68 14.95
CA ALA A 246 -21.00 -3.53 15.42
C ALA A 246 -22.24 -3.97 16.19
N ILE A 247 -22.79 -3.07 17.00
CA ILE A 247 -24.03 -3.30 17.75
C ILE A 247 -25.20 -3.02 16.80
N GLY A 248 -26.10 -3.99 16.64
CA GLY A 248 -27.28 -3.85 15.79
C GLY A 248 -28.27 -2.80 16.30
N ILE A 249 -29.23 -2.42 15.43
CA ILE A 249 -30.25 -1.38 15.69
C ILE A 249 -31.07 -1.68 16.95
N THR A 250 -31.33 -2.95 17.25
CA THR A 250 -32.07 -3.36 18.45
C THR A 250 -31.26 -3.33 19.75
N LYS A 251 -30.00 -2.85 19.72
CA LYS A 251 -29.04 -2.73 20.85
C LYS A 251 -28.79 -4.01 21.66
N ARG A 252 -29.31 -5.17 21.22
CA ARG A 252 -29.26 -6.45 21.97
C ARG A 252 -28.30 -7.48 21.40
N SER A 253 -27.75 -7.29 20.19
CA SER A 253 -26.83 -8.25 19.58
C SER A 253 -25.75 -7.56 18.74
N LYS A 254 -24.50 -8.02 18.89
CA LYS A 254 -23.41 -7.70 17.96
C LYS A 254 -23.63 -8.46 16.65
N PHE A 255 -23.30 -7.86 15.52
CA PHE A 255 -23.25 -8.51 14.21
C PHE A 255 -21.85 -8.34 13.62
N ALA A 256 -21.44 -9.29 12.79
CA ALA A 256 -20.21 -9.20 12.01
C ALA A 256 -20.50 -8.53 10.66
N TYR A 257 -19.57 -7.70 10.20
CA TYR A 257 -19.64 -7.06 8.88
C TYR A 257 -18.29 -7.18 8.19
N ALA A 258 -18.32 -7.08 6.86
CA ALA A 258 -17.12 -6.93 6.06
C ALA A 258 -17.33 -5.82 5.03
N TRP A 259 -16.22 -5.28 4.54
CA TRP A 259 -16.20 -4.33 3.44
C TRP A 259 -15.04 -4.62 2.51
N VAL A 260 -15.29 -4.52 1.21
CA VAL A 260 -14.28 -4.57 0.14
C VAL A 260 -14.62 -3.51 -0.90
N GLY A 261 -13.62 -2.78 -1.36
CA GLY A 261 -13.78 -1.80 -2.43
C GLY A 261 -13.20 -2.27 -3.76
N ASN A 262 -13.77 -1.78 -4.86
CA ASN A 262 -13.19 -1.93 -6.19
C ASN A 262 -12.05 -0.92 -6.39
N SER A 263 -10.82 -1.43 -6.49
CA SER A 263 -9.60 -0.61 -6.50
C SER A 263 -9.16 -0.14 -7.89
N VAL A 264 -9.86 -0.55 -8.96
CA VAL A 264 -9.41 -0.37 -10.34
C VAL A 264 -9.08 1.09 -10.69
N SER A 265 -9.79 2.04 -10.07
CA SER A 265 -9.59 3.48 -10.31
C SER A 265 -8.71 4.18 -9.27
N GLN A 266 -8.35 3.55 -8.14
CA GLN A 266 -7.80 4.26 -6.97
C GLN A 266 -6.54 3.66 -6.36
N CYS A 267 -6.19 2.40 -6.65
CA CYS A 267 -4.91 1.77 -6.27
C CYS A 267 -4.85 0.32 -6.76
N PRO A 268 -4.99 0.08 -8.08
CA PRO A 268 -5.05 -1.28 -8.59
C PRO A 268 -3.76 -2.06 -8.32
N GLY A 269 -2.60 -1.38 -8.33
CA GLY A 269 -1.30 -2.00 -8.01
C GLY A 269 -1.14 -2.48 -6.57
N GLN A 270 -1.99 -2.03 -5.64
CA GLN A 270 -1.98 -2.51 -4.25
C GLN A 270 -3.05 -3.57 -4.04
N CYS A 271 -4.30 -3.26 -4.43
CA CYS A 271 -5.47 -4.03 -4.04
C CYS A 271 -5.96 -5.00 -5.11
N ALA A 272 -5.45 -4.92 -6.34
CA ALA A 272 -5.73 -5.87 -7.41
C ALA A 272 -4.45 -6.62 -7.86
N TRP A 273 -3.34 -6.49 -7.14
CA TRP A 273 -2.18 -7.35 -7.35
C TRP A 273 -2.59 -8.82 -7.11
N PRO A 274 -2.20 -9.78 -7.99
CA PRO A 274 -1.17 -9.69 -9.03
C PRO A 274 -1.67 -9.29 -10.44
N PHE A 275 -2.90 -8.82 -10.59
CA PHE A 275 -3.50 -8.48 -11.89
C PHE A 275 -3.23 -7.05 -12.37
N HIS A 276 -2.48 -6.28 -11.58
CA HIS A 276 -2.00 -4.96 -11.95
C HIS A 276 -0.57 -4.76 -11.46
N GLN A 277 0.16 -3.90 -12.16
CA GLN A 277 1.54 -3.52 -11.84
C GLN A 277 1.61 -3.02 -10.39
N PRO A 278 2.46 -3.61 -9.52
CA PRO A 278 2.59 -3.18 -8.14
C PRO A 278 3.27 -1.81 -8.04
N ILE A 279 2.91 -1.03 -7.02
CA ILE A 279 3.47 0.32 -6.80
C ILE A 279 4.95 0.24 -6.41
N TYR A 280 5.33 -0.81 -5.68
CA TYR A 280 6.69 -1.06 -5.19
C TYR A 280 7.08 -2.53 -5.39
N GLY A 281 8.38 -2.81 -5.36
CA GLY A 281 8.91 -4.18 -5.53
C GLY A 281 9.13 -4.56 -7.00
N PRO A 282 9.37 -5.86 -7.28
CA PRO A 282 9.58 -6.36 -8.63
C PRO A 282 8.48 -5.92 -9.60
N GLN A 283 8.88 -5.37 -10.74
CA GLN A 283 7.99 -4.83 -11.78
C GLN A 283 7.72 -5.88 -12.86
N THR A 284 7.45 -7.12 -12.44
CA THR A 284 7.10 -8.20 -13.36
C THR A 284 5.76 -7.91 -14.03
N PRO A 285 5.56 -8.34 -15.29
CA PRO A 285 4.29 -8.16 -15.97
C PRO A 285 3.12 -8.71 -15.11
N PRO A 286 2.01 -7.98 -14.99
CA PRO A 286 0.84 -8.45 -14.25
C PRO A 286 0.28 -9.75 -14.81
N LEU A 287 -0.29 -10.56 -13.93
CA LEU A 287 -1.04 -11.73 -14.34
C LEU A 287 -2.35 -11.32 -15.03
N VAL A 288 -2.84 -12.16 -15.92
CA VAL A 288 -4.12 -11.94 -16.59
C VAL A 288 -5.25 -12.35 -15.65
N ALA A 289 -6.20 -11.44 -15.41
CA ALA A 289 -7.30 -11.63 -14.47
C ALA A 289 -8.26 -12.76 -14.92
N PRO A 290 -8.62 -13.72 -14.04
CA PRO A 290 -9.34 -14.94 -14.41
C PRO A 290 -10.77 -14.72 -14.90
N ASN A 291 -11.39 -13.58 -14.59
CA ASN A 291 -12.73 -13.22 -15.08
C ASN A 291 -12.72 -12.00 -16.01
N GLY A 292 -11.54 -11.56 -16.46
CA GLY A 292 -11.38 -10.43 -17.38
C GLY A 292 -11.68 -9.06 -16.77
N ASP A 293 -11.87 -8.96 -15.45
CA ASP A 293 -12.10 -7.69 -14.75
C ASP A 293 -11.12 -7.55 -13.58
N VAL A 294 -10.03 -6.82 -13.80
CA VAL A 294 -8.96 -6.58 -12.81
C VAL A 294 -9.52 -6.06 -11.48
N GLY A 295 -10.51 -5.17 -11.53
CA GLY A 295 -11.11 -4.58 -10.34
C GLY A 295 -11.86 -5.62 -9.51
N VAL A 296 -12.72 -6.40 -10.16
CA VAL A 296 -13.55 -7.41 -9.48
C VAL A 296 -12.74 -8.63 -9.09
N ASP A 297 -11.78 -9.07 -9.90
CA ASP A 297 -10.87 -10.16 -9.53
C ASP A 297 -9.99 -9.77 -8.34
N GLY A 298 -9.54 -8.51 -8.27
CA GLY A 298 -8.94 -7.94 -7.06
C GLY A 298 -9.89 -7.91 -5.86
N MET A 299 -11.16 -7.55 -6.06
CA MET A 299 -12.17 -7.63 -4.99
C MET A 299 -12.34 -9.07 -4.48
N VAL A 300 -12.29 -10.09 -5.33
CA VAL A 300 -12.41 -11.49 -4.90
C VAL A 300 -11.25 -11.90 -3.98
N ILE A 301 -10.00 -11.53 -4.30
CA ILE A 301 -8.84 -11.77 -3.43
C ILE A 301 -9.07 -11.17 -2.04
N ASN A 302 -9.51 -9.91 -2.00
CA ASN A 302 -9.76 -9.20 -0.74
C ASN A 302 -10.98 -9.77 -0.01
N LEU A 303 -12.04 -10.15 -0.73
CA LEU A 303 -13.25 -10.74 -0.16
C LEU A 303 -12.95 -12.10 0.49
N ALA A 304 -12.15 -12.93 -0.17
CA ALA A 304 -11.65 -14.18 0.39
C ALA A 304 -10.91 -13.92 1.71
N SER A 305 -9.98 -12.94 1.69
CA SER A 305 -9.17 -12.56 2.86
C SER A 305 -10.03 -12.10 4.04
N VAL A 306 -10.93 -11.14 3.80
CA VAL A 306 -11.75 -10.57 4.87
C VAL A 306 -12.80 -11.55 5.38
N LEU A 307 -13.38 -12.41 4.54
CA LEU A 307 -14.35 -13.42 4.99
C LEU A 307 -13.68 -14.50 5.83
N ALA A 308 -12.49 -14.95 5.45
CA ALA A 308 -11.71 -15.87 6.28
C ALA A 308 -11.40 -15.24 7.64
N GLY A 309 -10.91 -13.99 7.65
CA GLY A 309 -10.72 -13.22 8.89
C GLY A 309 -12.00 -13.08 9.72
N THR A 310 -13.13 -12.79 9.06
CA THR A 310 -14.44 -12.65 9.71
C THR A 310 -14.86 -13.92 10.43
N VAL A 311 -14.66 -15.11 9.84
CA VAL A 311 -15.09 -16.36 10.49
C VAL A 311 -14.11 -16.85 11.55
N THR A 312 -12.82 -16.50 11.43
CA THR A 312 -11.77 -16.90 12.39
C THR A 312 -11.49 -15.87 13.48
N ASN A 313 -11.93 -14.62 13.32
CA ASN A 313 -11.72 -13.52 14.27
C ASN A 313 -12.84 -12.44 14.24
N PRO A 314 -14.13 -12.80 14.31
CA PRO A 314 -15.24 -11.86 14.09
C PRO A 314 -15.29 -10.67 15.07
N PHE A 315 -14.75 -10.85 16.28
CA PHE A 315 -14.86 -9.88 17.39
C PHE A 315 -13.50 -9.46 17.95
N ASN A 316 -12.42 -9.59 17.17
CA ASN A 316 -11.04 -9.24 17.56
C ASN A 316 -10.49 -10.01 18.77
N ASN A 317 -11.01 -11.21 19.02
CA ASN A 317 -10.57 -12.12 20.08
C ASN A 317 -10.53 -13.60 19.64
N GLY A 318 -10.54 -13.87 18.34
CA GLY A 318 -10.37 -15.19 17.74
C GLY A 318 -8.91 -15.53 17.47
N TYR A 319 -8.55 -15.82 16.22
CA TYR A 319 -7.18 -16.14 15.80
C TYR A 319 -6.44 -14.91 15.25
N TYR A 320 -5.36 -14.49 15.91
CA TYR A 320 -4.46 -13.46 15.38
C TYR A 320 -3.08 -13.44 16.06
N GLN A 321 -2.12 -12.75 15.42
CA GLN A 321 -0.82 -12.39 15.97
C GLN A 321 -0.58 -10.88 15.84
N GLY A 322 0.14 -10.30 16.80
CA GLY A 322 0.43 -8.86 16.82
C GLY A 322 -0.61 -8.05 17.60
N PRO A 323 -0.52 -6.71 17.56
CA PRO A 323 -1.44 -5.85 18.31
C PRO A 323 -2.86 -5.92 17.73
N ALA A 324 -3.88 -5.82 18.58
CA ALA A 324 -5.28 -5.84 18.16
C ALA A 324 -5.67 -4.68 17.22
N SER A 325 -4.86 -3.61 17.15
CA SER A 325 -5.04 -2.49 16.21
C SER A 325 -4.58 -2.81 14.79
N ALA A 326 -3.71 -3.81 14.60
CA ALA A 326 -3.20 -4.26 13.30
C ALA A 326 -2.85 -5.76 13.33
N PRO A 327 -3.84 -6.64 13.53
CA PRO A 327 -3.60 -8.07 13.66
C PRO A 327 -3.23 -8.72 12.33
N LEU A 328 -2.22 -9.60 12.37
CA LEU A 328 -2.07 -10.64 11.36
C LEU A 328 -3.10 -11.74 11.65
N GLU A 329 -3.90 -12.08 10.66
CA GLU A 329 -5.01 -13.03 10.74
C GLU A 329 -4.85 -14.14 9.71
N ALA A 330 -5.86 -15.02 9.61
CA ALA A 330 -5.88 -16.22 8.79
C ALA A 330 -5.22 -16.06 7.40
N VAL A 331 -5.55 -14.98 6.69
CA VAL A 331 -5.05 -14.72 5.34
C VAL A 331 -4.06 -13.56 5.28
N SER A 332 -4.23 -12.51 6.09
CA SER A 332 -3.30 -11.37 6.09
C SER A 332 -1.89 -11.74 6.56
N ALA A 333 -1.77 -12.83 7.35
CA ALA A 333 -0.50 -13.44 7.70
C ALA A 333 0.27 -14.03 6.50
N CYS A 334 -0.42 -14.31 5.39
CA CYS A 334 0.11 -14.96 4.19
C CYS A 334 0.06 -14.04 2.97
N THR A 335 0.14 -12.72 3.21
CA THR A 335 -0.05 -11.69 2.18
C THR A 335 0.84 -11.94 0.97
N GLY A 336 0.22 -11.94 -0.21
CA GLY A 336 0.90 -12.02 -1.50
C GLY A 336 1.33 -13.41 -1.95
N ALA A 337 1.11 -14.45 -1.14
CA ALA A 337 1.33 -15.83 -1.56
C ALA A 337 0.06 -16.39 -2.22
N PHE A 338 0.17 -16.92 -3.44
CA PHE A 338 -0.94 -17.52 -4.17
C PHE A 338 -0.64 -18.94 -4.67
N GLY A 339 0.63 -19.26 -4.90
CA GLY A 339 1.08 -20.58 -5.34
C GLY A 339 2.42 -20.98 -4.75
N LYS A 340 2.84 -22.20 -5.04
CA LYS A 340 4.13 -22.75 -4.61
C LYS A 340 5.29 -21.81 -4.96
N GLY A 341 6.22 -21.67 -4.01
CA GLY A 341 7.42 -20.85 -4.19
C GLY A 341 7.17 -19.35 -4.18
N ALA A 342 6.00 -18.88 -3.76
CA ALA A 342 5.73 -17.45 -3.60
C ALA A 342 6.72 -16.78 -2.64
N TYR A 343 7.08 -15.54 -2.94
CA TYR A 343 7.92 -14.67 -2.12
C TYR A 343 7.54 -13.20 -2.42
N PRO A 344 8.01 -12.20 -1.63
CA PRO A 344 7.65 -10.81 -1.86
C PRO A 344 7.90 -10.35 -3.31
N GLY A 345 6.83 -10.02 -4.03
CA GLY A 345 6.86 -9.60 -5.45
C GLY A 345 6.67 -10.72 -6.48
N TYR A 346 6.60 -11.98 -6.06
CA TYR A 346 6.28 -13.13 -6.92
C TYR A 346 5.11 -13.92 -6.33
N PRO A 347 3.96 -14.01 -7.03
CA PRO A 347 2.76 -14.64 -6.49
C PRO A 347 2.89 -16.17 -6.28
N GLY A 348 3.96 -16.78 -6.80
CA GLY A 348 4.13 -18.22 -6.85
C GLY A 348 3.73 -18.83 -8.19
N GLU A 349 4.00 -20.11 -8.35
CA GLU A 349 3.56 -20.88 -9.52
C GLU A 349 2.04 -21.05 -9.48
N VAL A 350 1.34 -20.52 -10.48
CA VAL A 350 -0.13 -20.59 -10.60
C VAL A 350 -0.52 -21.22 -11.93
N LEU A 351 -1.78 -21.65 -12.05
CA LEU A 351 -2.29 -22.23 -13.28
C LEU A 351 -2.59 -21.14 -14.30
N VAL A 352 -2.46 -21.48 -15.57
CA VAL A 352 -2.78 -20.60 -16.70
C VAL A 352 -3.79 -21.29 -17.61
N ASP A 353 -4.89 -20.60 -17.90
CA ASP A 353 -5.85 -21.04 -18.90
C ASP A 353 -5.25 -20.91 -20.29
N LYS A 354 -5.13 -22.02 -21.02
CA LYS A 354 -4.48 -22.05 -22.34
C LYS A 354 -5.20 -21.24 -23.42
N SER A 355 -6.51 -21.01 -23.26
CA SER A 355 -7.34 -20.33 -24.26
C SER A 355 -7.37 -18.81 -24.07
N THR A 356 -7.33 -18.36 -22.82
CA THR A 356 -7.47 -16.93 -22.45
C THR A 356 -6.18 -16.32 -21.92
N GLY A 357 -5.19 -17.14 -21.56
CA GLY A 357 -3.99 -16.71 -20.84
C GLY A 357 -4.24 -16.35 -19.37
N ALA A 358 -5.48 -16.50 -18.88
CA ALA A 358 -5.86 -16.07 -17.55
C ALA A 358 -5.23 -16.92 -16.45
N SER A 359 -4.70 -16.27 -15.41
CA SER A 359 -4.04 -16.94 -14.30
C SER A 359 -4.99 -17.20 -13.14
N TYR A 360 -4.94 -18.40 -12.57
CA TYR A 360 -5.85 -18.83 -11.51
C TYR A 360 -5.21 -19.92 -10.64
N ASN A 361 -5.77 -20.15 -9.45
CA ASN A 361 -5.39 -21.27 -8.60
C ASN A 361 -6.59 -22.01 -7.99
N ALA A 362 -7.82 -21.59 -8.33
CA ALA A 362 -9.04 -22.20 -7.83
C ALA A 362 -10.14 -22.19 -8.89
N GLN A 363 -10.90 -23.29 -8.97
CA GLN A 363 -12.12 -23.39 -9.74
C GLN A 363 -13.34 -23.17 -8.85
N GLY A 364 -14.31 -22.40 -9.33
CA GLY A 364 -15.59 -22.19 -8.68
C GLY A 364 -16.75 -22.78 -9.46
N VAL A 365 -17.96 -22.45 -9.02
CA VAL A 365 -19.19 -22.81 -9.72
C VAL A 365 -19.28 -22.09 -11.07
N ASN A 366 -20.17 -22.59 -11.94
CA ASN A 366 -20.48 -21.96 -13.23
C ASN A 366 -19.26 -21.74 -14.14
N GLY A 367 -18.23 -22.58 -14.02
CA GLY A 367 -17.01 -22.50 -14.82
C GLY A 367 -16.08 -21.34 -14.46
N ARG A 368 -16.37 -20.61 -13.37
CA ARG A 368 -15.56 -19.49 -12.90
C ARG A 368 -14.19 -19.96 -12.41
N LYS A 369 -13.20 -19.11 -12.63
CA LYS A 369 -11.84 -19.29 -12.14
C LYS A 369 -11.51 -18.13 -11.19
N TYR A 370 -10.71 -18.43 -10.17
CA TYR A 370 -10.35 -17.46 -9.14
C TYR A 370 -8.89 -17.59 -8.76
N MET A 371 -8.35 -16.48 -8.26
CA MET A 371 -7.08 -16.43 -7.57
C MET A 371 -7.37 -16.21 -6.08
N LEU A 372 -6.97 -17.16 -5.24
CA LEU A 372 -7.20 -17.12 -3.80
C LEU A 372 -5.86 -17.03 -3.08
N PRO A 373 -5.72 -16.11 -2.11
CA PRO A 373 -4.50 -15.96 -1.34
C PRO A 373 -4.26 -17.20 -0.48
N ALA A 374 -3.01 -17.42 -0.09
CA ALA A 374 -2.67 -18.45 0.88
C ALA A 374 -3.37 -18.17 2.22
N ILE A 375 -3.66 -19.24 2.95
CA ILE A 375 -4.30 -19.19 4.27
C ILE A 375 -3.42 -19.92 5.28
N TRP A 376 -3.17 -19.32 6.44
CA TRP A 376 -2.32 -19.89 7.48
C TRP A 376 -2.97 -21.13 8.08
N ASN A 377 -2.43 -22.31 7.83
CA ASN A 377 -3.02 -23.55 8.31
C ASN A 377 -2.56 -23.85 9.75
N PRO A 378 -3.45 -23.84 10.76
CA PRO A 378 -3.09 -24.05 12.17
C PRO A 378 -2.56 -25.45 12.46
N THR A 379 -2.81 -26.44 11.60
CA THR A 379 -2.29 -27.80 11.77
C THR A 379 -0.82 -27.90 11.38
N THR A 380 -0.40 -27.15 10.36
CA THR A 380 0.97 -27.18 9.83
C THR A 380 1.80 -25.97 10.25
N SER A 381 1.19 -24.99 10.92
CA SER A 381 1.79 -23.70 11.28
C SER A 381 2.47 -22.99 10.10
N ALA A 382 1.85 -23.06 8.92
CA ALA A 382 2.41 -22.53 7.68
C ALA A 382 1.31 -22.04 6.73
N CYS A 383 1.64 -21.10 5.85
CA CYS A 383 0.76 -20.63 4.79
C CYS A 383 0.53 -21.74 3.75
N PHE A 384 -0.74 -22.09 3.53
CA PHE A 384 -1.16 -23.10 2.56
C PHE A 384 -1.59 -22.45 1.25
N THR A 385 -1.03 -22.91 0.12
CA THR A 385 -1.47 -22.60 -1.25
C THR A 385 -2.18 -23.80 -1.86
N LEU A 386 -3.10 -23.55 -2.80
CA LEU A 386 -3.84 -24.61 -3.50
C LEU A 386 -2.99 -25.35 -4.55
N VAL A 387 -1.93 -24.70 -5.04
CA VAL A 387 -1.04 -25.13 -6.12
C VAL A 387 0.42 -24.96 -5.74
#